data_AF-A0A929GKB6-F1
#
_entry.id   AF-A0A929GKB6-F1
#
_cell.length_a   1.000
_cell.length_b   1.000
_cell.length_c   1.000
_cell.angle_alpha   90.00
_cell.angle_beta   90.00
_cell.angle_gamma   90.00
#
_symmetry.space_group_name_H-M   'P 1'
#
loop_
_entity.id
_entity.type
_entity.pdbx_description
1 polymer ?
#
loop_
_entity_poly.entity_id
_entity_poly.type
_entity_poly.pdbx_seq_one_letter_code
_entity_poly.pdbx_strand_id
1 'polypeptide(L)'
;MNRQFNCRCCGHCCLNLIDAYNGCVSDADLERWQQLGRDDLLAWVRTLNLGPGNRLHTAWIDPTTGEDVERCPWLLDRTDRTGHLCGIDPIKPDHCRAYPEHRQHAMTTGCPGFSNMEVS
;
A
#
# COMPACT_ATOMS: atom_id res chain seq x y z
N MET A 1 0.51 19.96 -5.35
CA MET A 1 -0.07 18.95 -6.27
C MET A 1 0.81 18.83 -7.50
N ASN A 2 1.66 17.80 -7.56
CA ASN A 2 2.50 17.54 -8.73
C ASN A 2 1.62 17.06 -9.89
N ARG A 3 1.45 17.90 -10.92
CA ARG A 3 0.60 17.68 -12.11
C ARG A 3 1.07 16.56 -13.05
N GLN A 4 1.95 15.65 -12.62
CA GLN A 4 2.63 14.68 -13.48
C GLN A 4 2.39 13.20 -13.11
N PHE A 5 1.68 12.90 -12.02
CA PHE A 5 1.32 11.53 -11.67
C PHE A 5 -0.15 11.25 -11.94
N ASN A 6 -0.44 10.19 -12.67
CA ASN A 6 -1.77 9.62 -12.78
C ASN A 6 -1.70 8.10 -12.57
N CYS A 7 -2.25 7.59 -11.46
CA CYS A 7 -2.26 6.16 -11.20
C CYS A 7 -3.06 5.43 -12.29
N ARG A 8 -2.38 4.53 -13.02
CA ARG A 8 -3.00 3.76 -14.11
C ARG A 8 -3.77 2.51 -13.64
N CYS A 9 -3.94 2.32 -12.33
CA CYS A 9 -4.57 1.12 -11.77
C CYS A 9 -3.92 -0.19 -12.29
N CYS A 10 -2.60 -0.14 -12.55
CA CYS A 10 -1.86 -1.24 -13.16
C CYS A 10 -1.43 -2.34 -12.18
N GLY A 11 -1.62 -2.15 -10.87
CA GLY A 11 -1.20 -3.10 -9.83
C GLY A 11 0.31 -3.16 -9.55
N HIS A 12 1.15 -2.43 -10.29
CA HIS A 12 2.62 -2.50 -10.18
C HIS A 12 3.14 -2.40 -8.73
N CYS A 13 2.66 -1.43 -7.95
CA CYS A 13 3.07 -1.28 -6.55
C CYS A 13 2.66 -2.44 -5.64
N CYS A 14 1.57 -3.14 -5.96
CA CYS A 14 1.07 -4.23 -5.14
C CYS A 14 1.54 -5.62 -5.61
N LEU A 15 2.07 -5.73 -6.84
CA LEU A 15 2.51 -6.99 -7.44
C LEU A 15 4.03 -7.13 -7.49
N ASN A 16 4.75 -6.03 -7.71
CA ASN A 16 6.19 -6.08 -8.04
C ASN A 16 7.07 -5.44 -6.97
N LEU A 17 6.49 -4.73 -6.00
CA LEU A 17 7.21 -3.95 -5.01
C LEU A 17 6.76 -4.38 -3.61
N ILE A 18 7.40 -5.40 -3.05
CA ILE A 18 7.07 -5.92 -1.72
C ILE A 18 7.05 -4.79 -0.69
N ASP A 19 8.11 -3.97 -0.65
CA ASP A 19 8.23 -2.86 0.31
C ASP A 19 7.16 -1.75 0.12
N ALA A 20 6.45 -1.73 -1.01
CA ALA A 20 5.41 -0.72 -1.26
C ALA A 20 4.04 -1.11 -0.67
N TYR A 21 3.77 -2.40 -0.45
CA TYR A 21 2.52 -2.87 0.16
C TYR A 21 2.71 -3.64 1.46
N ASN A 22 3.87 -4.27 1.66
CA ASN A 22 4.26 -5.02 2.85
C ASN A 22 5.28 -4.19 3.62
N GLY A 23 4.77 -3.29 4.47
CA GLY A 23 5.56 -2.27 5.13
C GLY A 23 5.02 -1.90 6.50
N CYS A 24 5.62 -0.87 7.09
CA CYS A 24 5.16 -0.36 8.37
C CYS A 24 3.90 0.50 8.20
N VAL A 25 2.94 0.32 9.09
CA VAL A 25 1.78 1.19 9.22
C VAL A 25 1.98 2.10 10.42
N SER A 26 1.50 3.33 10.33
CA SER A 26 1.67 4.31 11.40
C SER A 26 0.63 4.13 12.50
N ASP A 27 0.87 4.72 13.68
CA ASP A 27 -0.16 4.82 14.72
C ASP A 27 -1.42 5.53 14.20
N ALA A 28 -1.25 6.51 13.31
CA ALA A 28 -2.36 7.24 12.68
C ALA A 28 -3.18 6.36 11.72
N ASP A 29 -2.55 5.41 11.02
CA ASP A 29 -3.25 4.40 10.22
C ASP A 29 -4.15 3.53 11.12
N LEU A 30 -3.60 3.05 12.24
CA LEU A 30 -4.32 2.21 13.19
C LEU A 30 -5.47 2.95 13.86
N GLU A 31 -5.22 4.18 14.32
CA GLU A 31 -6.26 5.02 14.92
C GLU A 31 -7.39 5.28 13.92
N ARG A 32 -7.07 5.60 12.66
CA ARG A 32 -8.05 5.80 11.59
C ARG A 32 -8.88 4.53 11.36
N TRP A 33 -8.27 3.36 11.28
CA TRP A 33 -9.01 2.11 11.07
C TRP A 33 -9.87 1.72 12.27
N GLN A 34 -9.39 1.96 13.50
CA GLN A 34 -10.15 1.75 14.72
C GLN A 34 -11.38 2.65 14.79
N GLN A 35 -11.24 3.94 14.47
CA GLN A 35 -12.35 4.90 14.45
C GLN A 35 -13.41 4.56 13.40
N LEU A 36 -13.00 3.95 12.29
CA LEU A 36 -13.88 3.51 11.21
C LEU A 36 -14.46 2.10 11.42
N GLY A 37 -14.13 1.42 12.53
CA GLY A 37 -14.58 0.05 12.81
C GLY A 37 -14.07 -0.98 11.81
N ARG A 38 -12.88 -0.76 11.23
CA ARG A 38 -12.25 -1.64 10.24
C ARG A 38 -11.40 -2.73 10.90
N ASP A 39 -12.06 -3.55 11.71
CA ASP A 39 -11.44 -4.70 12.38
C ASP A 39 -10.86 -5.69 11.37
N ASP A 40 -11.43 -5.74 10.17
CA ASP A 40 -10.93 -6.51 9.04
C ASP A 40 -9.56 -6.03 8.53
N LEU A 41 -9.17 -4.78 8.74
CA LEU A 41 -7.81 -4.29 8.46
C LEU A 41 -6.87 -4.53 9.65
N LEU A 42 -7.36 -4.24 10.85
CA LEU A 42 -6.59 -4.38 12.08
C LEU A 42 -6.14 -5.82 12.31
N ALA A 43 -6.95 -6.81 11.93
CA ALA A 43 -6.61 -8.23 12.02
C ALA A 43 -5.33 -8.61 11.24
N TRP A 44 -4.97 -7.85 10.19
CA TRP A 44 -3.81 -8.14 9.35
C TRP A 44 -2.54 -7.38 9.79
N VAL A 45 -2.59 -6.65 10.92
CA VAL A 45 -1.45 -5.91 11.46
C VAL A 45 -0.84 -6.66 12.63
N ARG A 46 0.48 -6.83 12.60
CA ARG A 46 1.25 -7.31 13.75
C ARG A 46 1.95 -6.14 14.43
N THR A 47 1.83 -6.08 15.75
CA THR A 47 2.53 -5.08 16.57
C THR A 47 3.66 -5.75 17.36
N LEU A 48 4.89 -5.30 17.13
CA LEU A 48 6.04 -5.68 17.94
C LEU A 48 6.34 -4.56 18.95
N ASN A 49 6.47 -4.94 20.22
CA ASN A 49 6.89 -4.02 21.28
C ASN A 49 8.42 -4.06 21.38
N LEU A 50 9.06 -2.94 21.05
CA LEU A 50 10.52 -2.78 21.02
C LEU A 50 11.05 -2.08 22.28
N GLY A 51 10.19 -1.77 23.25
CA GLY A 51 10.54 -1.10 24.49
C GLY A 51 9.56 0.03 24.86
N PRO A 52 9.82 0.76 25.96
CA PRO A 52 8.93 1.82 26.43
C PRO A 52 8.69 2.89 25.36
N GLY A 53 7.44 3.03 24.93
CA GLY A 53 7.03 3.99 23.90
C GLY A 53 7.48 3.66 22.47
N ASN A 54 8.09 2.50 22.23
CA ASN A 54 8.57 2.10 20.91
C ASN A 54 7.83 0.86 20.41
N ARG A 55 6.98 1.07 19.41
CA ARG A 55 6.19 0.01 18.77
C ARG A 55 6.42 0.03 17.26
N LEU A 56 6.46 -1.15 16.67
CA LEU A 56 6.52 -1.34 15.24
C LEU A 56 5.27 -2.08 14.78
N HIS A 57 4.55 -1.51 13.83
CA HIS A 57 3.34 -2.10 13.27
C HIS A 57 3.61 -2.52 11.83
N THR A 58 3.59 -3.82 11.56
CA THR A 58 3.85 -4.37 10.23
C THR A 58 2.57 -4.89 9.61
N ALA A 59 2.35 -4.54 8.35
CA ALA A 59 1.26 -5.03 7.53
C ALA A 59 1.85 -5.55 6.21
N TRP A 60 1.42 -6.67 5.65
CA TRP A 60 0.25 -7.47 6.02
C TRP A 60 0.64 -8.87 6.44
N ILE A 61 0.06 -9.32 7.55
CA ILE A 61 0.19 -10.68 8.06
C ILE A 61 -1.14 -11.39 7.86
N ASP A 62 -1.13 -12.60 7.31
CA ASP A 62 -2.34 -13.41 7.19
C ASP A 62 -2.89 -13.73 8.61
N PRO A 63 -4.12 -13.32 8.96
CA PRO A 63 -4.67 -13.49 10.29
C PRO A 63 -5.00 -14.95 10.63
N THR A 64 -5.10 -15.82 9.62
CA THR A 64 -5.41 -17.25 9.79
C THR A 64 -4.14 -18.06 10.03
N THR A 65 -3.08 -17.78 9.26
CA THR A 65 -1.82 -18.54 9.33
C THR A 65 -0.78 -17.90 10.23
N GLY A 66 -0.82 -16.57 10.39
CA GLY A 66 0.22 -15.80 11.08
C GLY A 66 1.47 -15.57 10.23
N GLU A 67 1.44 -15.88 8.93
CA GLU A 67 2.59 -15.72 8.03
C GLU A 67 2.54 -14.40 7.26
N ASP A 68 3.70 -13.99 6.73
CA ASP A 68 3.77 -12.87 5.80
C ASP A 68 3.03 -13.20 4.50
N VAL A 69 2.37 -12.20 3.92
CA VAL A 69 1.66 -12.37 2.65
C VAL A 69 2.62 -12.27 1.45
N GLU A 70 2.47 -13.18 0.49
CA GLU A 70 3.21 -13.11 -0.79
C GLU A 70 2.65 -12.05 -1.74
N ARG A 71 1.43 -11.56 -1.50
CA ARG A 71 0.74 -10.54 -2.29
C ARG A 71 -0.16 -9.69 -1.41
N CYS A 72 -0.34 -8.42 -1.76
CA CYS A 72 -1.29 -7.54 -1.07
C CYS A 72 -2.70 -8.18 -1.04
N PRO A 73 -3.29 -8.39 0.15
CA PRO A 73 -4.59 -9.04 0.29
C PRO A 73 -5.74 -8.15 -0.20
N TRP A 74 -5.49 -6.84 -0.30
CA TRP A 74 -6.46 -5.85 -0.75
C TRP A 74 -6.39 -5.57 -2.25
N LEU A 75 -5.54 -6.26 -3.00
CA LEU A 75 -5.42 -6.11 -4.45
C LEU A 75 -6.49 -6.94 -5.16
N LEU A 76 -7.43 -6.25 -5.80
CA LEU A 76 -8.56 -6.82 -6.52
C LEU A 76 -8.34 -6.73 -8.03
N ASP A 77 -8.71 -7.76 -8.78
CA ASP A 77 -8.71 -7.70 -10.23
C ASP A 77 -9.95 -6.98 -10.74
N ARG A 78 -9.79 -6.16 -11.78
CA ARG A 78 -10.93 -5.54 -12.45
C ARG A 78 -11.70 -6.60 -13.24
N THR A 79 -13.03 -6.49 -13.26
CA THR A 79 -13.90 -7.39 -14.02
C THR A 79 -13.63 -7.33 -15.53
N ASP A 80 -13.21 -6.17 -16.04
CA ASP A 80 -12.82 -5.95 -17.43
C ASP A 80 -11.41 -6.48 -17.78
N ARG A 81 -10.68 -7.04 -16.81
CA ARG A 81 -9.30 -7.55 -16.94
C ARG A 81 -8.27 -6.53 -17.45
N THR A 82 -8.55 -5.22 -17.31
CA THR A 82 -7.65 -4.15 -17.77
C THR A 82 -6.72 -3.61 -16.67
N GLY A 83 -6.71 -4.24 -15.50
CA GLY A 83 -5.85 -3.84 -14.39
C GLY A 83 -6.40 -4.30 -13.04
N HIS A 84 -6.03 -3.55 -12.00
CA HIS A 84 -6.35 -3.87 -10.61
C HIS A 84 -6.89 -2.67 -9.85
N LEU A 85 -7.66 -2.95 -8.80
CA LEU A 85 -8.16 -1.98 -7.84
C LEU A 85 -7.60 -2.32 -6.45
N CYS A 86 -7.57 -1.33 -5.58
CA CYS A 86 -7.34 -1.58 -4.17
C CYS A 86 -8.68 -1.55 -3.44
N GLY A 87 -9.05 -2.65 -2.78
CA GLY A 87 -10.31 -2.77 -2.04
C GLY A 87 -10.42 -1.80 -0.87
N ILE A 88 -9.31 -1.19 -0.44
CA ILE A 88 -9.24 -0.22 0.65
C ILE A 88 -8.82 1.18 0.19
N ASP A 89 -8.92 1.50 -1.11
CA ASP A 89 -8.44 2.76 -1.70
C ASP A 89 -8.71 4.02 -0.85
N PRO A 90 -9.93 4.26 -0.33
CA PRO A 90 -10.22 5.46 0.46
C PRO A 90 -9.41 5.57 1.77
N ILE A 91 -9.00 4.43 2.33
CA ILE A 91 -8.40 4.31 3.67
C ILE A 91 -7.11 3.48 3.67
N LYS A 92 -6.43 3.40 2.52
CA LYS A 92 -5.10 2.79 2.40
C LYS A 92 -4.16 3.32 3.47
N PRO A 93 -3.19 2.50 3.91
CA PRO A 93 -2.08 2.98 4.74
C PRO A 93 -1.39 4.17 4.09
N ASP A 94 -0.80 5.03 4.92
CA ASP A 94 -0.16 6.24 4.42
C ASP A 94 1.03 5.94 3.49
N HIS A 95 1.83 4.90 3.75
CA HIS A 95 2.91 4.49 2.85
C HIS A 95 2.39 4.08 1.45
N CYS A 96 1.27 3.37 1.39
CA CYS A 96 0.61 2.99 0.13
C CYS A 96 0.07 4.23 -0.60
N ARG A 97 -0.49 5.21 0.13
CA ARG A 97 -1.02 6.46 -0.43
C ARG A 97 0.08 7.38 -0.95
N ALA A 98 1.23 7.37 -0.28
CA ALA A 98 2.40 8.15 -0.64
C ALA A 98 3.06 7.65 -1.93
N TYR A 99 2.81 6.39 -2.34
CA TYR A 99 3.41 5.84 -3.54
C TYR A 99 2.85 6.46 -4.85
N PRO A 100 3.72 6.81 -5.82
CA PRO A 100 5.15 7.02 -5.66
C PRO A 100 5.42 8.39 -5.02
N GLU A 101 6.38 8.46 -4.10
CA GLU A 101 6.62 9.67 -3.28
C GLU A 101 7.08 10.87 -4.11
N HIS A 102 7.85 10.61 -5.16
CA HIS A 102 8.35 11.61 -6.08
C HIS A 102 8.66 10.99 -7.46
N ARG A 103 8.87 11.84 -8.47
CA ARG A 103 9.14 11.39 -9.86
C ARG A 103 10.29 10.39 -9.95
N GLN A 104 11.39 10.65 -9.22
CA GLN A 104 12.52 9.73 -9.21
C GLN A 104 12.14 8.34 -8.65
N HIS A 105 11.35 8.27 -7.58
CA HIS A 105 10.85 7.01 -7.01
C HIS A 105 9.97 6.26 -8.03
N ALA A 106 9.10 6.97 -8.73
CA ALA A 106 8.31 6.39 -9.80
C ALA A 106 9.18 5.81 -10.94
N MET A 107 10.22 6.53 -11.35
CA MET A 107 11.13 6.10 -12.41
C MET A 107 11.97 4.90 -12.01
N THR A 108 12.57 4.93 -10.81
CA THR A 108 13.44 3.84 -10.33
C THR A 108 12.66 2.56 -10.07
N THR A 109 11.39 2.68 -9.68
CA THR A 109 10.52 1.52 -9.47
C THR A 109 9.76 1.11 -10.73
N GLY A 110 9.80 1.88 -11.83
CA GLY A 110 9.11 1.53 -13.08
C GLY A 110 7.60 1.81 -13.08
N CYS A 111 7.11 2.74 -12.27
CA CYS A 111 5.71 3.11 -12.22
C CYS A 111 5.23 3.72 -13.56
N PRO A 112 4.25 3.11 -14.26
CA PRO A 112 3.79 3.62 -15.56
C PRO A 112 2.94 4.88 -15.43
N GLY A 113 2.50 5.24 -14.21
CA GLY A 113 1.73 6.46 -13.94
C GLY A 113 2.52 7.76 -14.08
N PHE A 114 3.85 7.66 -14.16
CA PHE A 114 4.75 8.72 -14.61
C PHE A 114 5.18 8.41 -16.05
N SER A 115 4.27 8.57 -16.99
CA SER A 115 4.60 8.43 -18.41
C SER A 115 5.36 9.69 -18.84
N ASN A 116 6.58 9.50 -19.34
CA ASN A 116 7.39 10.55 -19.94
C ASN A 116 6.56 11.28 -21.01
N MET A 117 6.45 12.61 -20.92
CA MET A 117 6.39 13.39 -22.16
C MET A 117 7.65 13.02 -22.92
N GLU A 118 7.48 12.32 -24.04
CA GLU A 118 8.55 12.15 -25.01
C GLU A 118 9.14 13.53 -25.28
N VAL A 119 10.42 13.70 -24.95
CA VAL A 119 11.21 14.81 -25.48
C VAL A 119 11.25 14.54 -26.98
N SER A 120 10.37 15.22 -27.72
CA SER A 120 10.47 15.37 -29.17
C SER A 120 11.75 16.10 -29.53
#